data_AF-A0A5K7S7V6-F1
#
_entry.id   AF-A0A5K7S7V6-F1
#
_cell.length_a   1.000
_cell.length_b   1.000
_cell.length_c   1.000
_cell.angle_alpha   90.00
_cell.angle_beta   90.00
_cell.angle_gamma   90.00
#
_symmetry.space_group_name_H-M   'P 1'
#
loop_
_entity.id
_entity.type
_entity.pdbx_description
1 polymer ?
#
loop_
_entity_poly.entity_id
_entity_poly.type
_entity_poly.pdbx_seq_one_letter_code
_entity_poly.pdbx_strand_id
1 'polypeptide(L)'
;MNNYLKVILLFTLFVQACSKDEVEKVPSPEYPYTYGVLSKQELDIELQKFNSINTIESLTLNEFGILSGSVPVSLSKGLDSTLVKENISMILKTYGNFIGIDKSVNLNISTDISIRLTGGVDVSLGDYFKYGLIKASPMFLLKQNKLKDRNMENVQVKFYFSQTDNKMQILGRWYPEVYIPEEEIKNPDQALAISIQYIKENHKDVTPLNLSNVEKDKFNKVLYPLQKENKVEIRECWEVTFWDNSVKTLVDTQTGEVVYYLDYGGMI
;
A
#
# COMPACT_ATOMS: atom_id res chain seq x y z
N MET A 1 57.62 29.54 -34.24
CA MET A 1 57.23 28.22 -33.70
C MET A 1 56.24 28.34 -32.52
N ASN A 2 55.24 29.23 -32.59
CA ASN A 2 54.44 29.62 -31.41
C ASN A 2 52.91 29.69 -31.63
N ASN A 3 52.41 29.42 -32.84
CA ASN A 3 50.97 29.45 -33.14
C ASN A 3 50.33 28.05 -33.13
N TYR A 4 51.07 27.00 -33.52
CA TYR A 4 50.57 25.62 -33.46
C TYR A 4 50.33 25.13 -32.03
N LEU A 5 51.18 25.53 -31.08
CA LEU A 5 51.02 25.18 -29.66
C LEU A 5 49.74 25.79 -29.06
N LYS A 6 49.38 27.03 -29.48
CA LYS A 6 48.15 27.70 -29.02
C LYS A 6 46.88 27.06 -29.57
N VAL A 7 46.91 26.59 -30.82
CA VAL A 7 45.77 25.90 -31.45
C VAL A 7 45.54 24.52 -30.82
N ILE A 8 46.61 23.78 -30.52
CA ILE A 8 46.53 22.48 -29.83
C ILE A 8 46.00 22.66 -28.41
N LEU A 9 46.45 23.68 -27.66
CA LEU A 9 45.98 23.95 -26.31
C LEU A 9 44.48 24.34 -26.26
N LEU A 10 44.02 25.11 -27.27
CA LEU A 10 42.60 25.46 -27.39
C LEU A 10 41.74 24.22 -27.68
N PHE A 11 42.21 23.31 -28.54
CA PHE A 11 41.48 22.08 -28.86
C PHE A 11 41.40 21.12 -27.66
N THR A 12 42.45 21.02 -26.85
CA THR A 12 42.42 20.18 -25.63
C THR A 12 41.44 20.68 -24.57
N LEU A 13 41.18 22.00 -24.51
CA LEU A 13 40.19 22.57 -23.59
C LEU A 13 38.75 22.27 -24.04
N PHE A 14 38.49 22.13 -25.35
CA PHE A 14 37.16 21.76 -25.85
C PHE A 14 36.84 20.27 -25.68
N VAL A 15 37.84 19.38 -25.68
CA VAL A 15 37.60 17.92 -25.46
C VAL A 15 37.33 17.60 -23.97
N GLN A 16 37.82 18.41 -23.03
CA GLN A 16 37.51 18.28 -21.60
C GLN A 16 36.19 18.95 -21.17
N ALA A 17 35.57 19.75 -22.04
CA ALA A 17 34.25 20.36 -21.80
C ALA A 17 33.08 19.53 -22.34
N CYS A 18 33.33 18.30 -22.80
CA CYS A 18 32.30 17.26 -22.73
C CYS A 18 32.08 16.96 -21.25
N SER A 19 31.23 17.76 -20.61
CA SER A 19 30.50 17.31 -19.43
C SER A 19 30.04 15.89 -19.72
N LYS A 20 30.36 14.96 -18.81
CA LYS A 20 29.50 13.80 -18.68
C LYS A 20 28.15 14.40 -18.31
N ASP A 21 27.32 14.64 -19.32
CA ASP A 21 25.91 14.86 -19.08
C ASP A 21 25.48 13.63 -18.30
N GLU A 22 25.25 13.81 -16.99
CA GLU A 22 24.63 12.79 -16.17
C GLU A 22 23.33 12.49 -16.91
N VAL A 23 23.31 11.33 -17.58
CA VAL A 23 22.12 10.87 -18.28
C VAL A 23 21.00 10.93 -17.26
N GLU A 24 20.06 11.84 -17.46
CA GLU A 24 18.95 12.03 -16.54
C GLU A 24 18.28 10.66 -16.39
N LYS A 25 18.35 10.09 -15.18
CA LYS A 25 17.75 8.79 -14.94
C LYS A 25 16.24 8.93 -15.17
N VAL A 26 15.72 8.18 -16.12
CA VAL A 26 14.28 8.10 -16.42
C VAL A 26 13.69 6.84 -15.77
N PRO A 27 12.42 6.87 -15.33
CA PRO A 27 11.77 5.70 -14.78
C PRO A 27 11.81 4.51 -15.75
N SER A 28 11.88 3.29 -15.22
CA SER A 28 11.73 2.09 -16.05
C SER A 28 10.36 2.09 -16.75
N PRO A 29 10.28 1.57 -17.99
CA PRO A 29 9.02 1.53 -18.74
C PRO A 29 7.95 0.62 -18.10
N GLU A 30 8.34 -0.31 -17.23
CA GLU A 30 7.44 -1.16 -16.45
C GLU A 30 6.92 -0.48 -15.15
N TYR A 31 7.39 0.74 -14.85
CA TYR A 31 7.02 1.51 -13.67
C TYR A 31 6.05 2.67 -14.00
N PRO A 32 5.02 2.94 -13.16
CA PRO A 32 4.60 2.14 -12.01
C PRO A 32 3.91 0.86 -12.45
N TYR A 33 4.04 -0.20 -11.65
CA TYR A 33 3.31 -1.43 -11.93
C TYR A 33 1.81 -1.17 -11.76
N THR A 34 1.04 -1.44 -12.81
CA THR A 34 -0.35 -1.00 -12.89
C THR A 34 -1.30 -2.19 -12.99
N TYR A 35 -2.29 -2.23 -12.11
CA TYR A 35 -3.46 -3.10 -12.21
C TYR A 35 -4.59 -2.33 -12.89
N GLY A 36 -4.85 -2.62 -14.16
CA GLY A 36 -5.99 -2.06 -14.88
C GLY A 36 -7.30 -2.80 -14.58
N VAL A 37 -8.42 -2.17 -14.95
CA VAL A 37 -9.70 -2.87 -15.12
C VAL A 37 -9.52 -4.01 -16.12
N LEU A 38 -10.11 -5.16 -15.83
CA LEU A 38 -10.07 -6.31 -16.72
C LEU A 38 -10.81 -5.98 -18.02
N SER A 39 -10.25 -6.38 -19.15
CA SER A 39 -11.00 -6.39 -20.40
C SER A 39 -12.24 -7.30 -20.24
N LYS A 40 -13.26 -7.10 -21.09
CA LYS A 40 -14.47 -7.92 -21.04
C LYS A 40 -14.17 -9.42 -21.08
N GLN A 41 -13.24 -9.83 -21.94
CA GLN A 41 -12.85 -11.24 -22.06
C GLN A 41 -12.17 -11.77 -20.78
N GLU A 42 -11.28 -10.98 -20.18
CA GLU A 42 -10.62 -11.36 -18.91
C GLU A 42 -11.63 -11.43 -17.76
N LEU A 43 -12.54 -10.46 -17.68
CA LEU A 43 -13.60 -10.44 -16.67
C LEU A 43 -14.55 -11.63 -16.83
N ASP A 44 -14.95 -11.98 -18.05
CA ASP A 44 -15.80 -13.14 -18.33
C ASP A 44 -15.11 -14.44 -17.88
N ILE A 45 -13.79 -14.55 -18.08
CA ILE A 45 -12.99 -15.69 -17.60
C ILE A 45 -12.96 -15.74 -16.06
N GLU A 46 -12.71 -14.61 -15.39
CA GLU A 46 -12.70 -14.55 -13.92
C GLU A 46 -14.08 -14.82 -13.32
N LEU A 47 -15.15 -14.31 -13.93
CA LEU A 47 -16.52 -14.61 -13.53
C LEU A 47 -16.87 -16.09 -13.71
N GLN A 48 -16.43 -16.73 -14.79
CA GLN A 48 -16.62 -18.18 -14.96
C GLN A 48 -15.91 -18.97 -13.87
N LYS A 49 -14.65 -18.63 -13.56
CA LYS A 49 -13.90 -19.26 -12.46
C LYS A 49 -14.62 -19.05 -11.12
N PHE A 50 -15.06 -17.83 -10.84
CA PHE A 50 -15.75 -17.49 -9.61
C PHE A 50 -17.10 -18.22 -9.48
N ASN A 51 -17.93 -18.19 -10.51
CA ASN A 51 -19.25 -18.83 -10.52
C ASN A 51 -19.17 -20.36 -10.45
N SER A 52 -18.05 -20.96 -10.89
CA SER A 52 -17.84 -22.41 -10.76
C SER A 52 -17.71 -22.88 -9.31
N ILE A 53 -17.35 -21.98 -8.39
CA ILE A 53 -17.15 -22.28 -6.97
C ILE A 53 -18.08 -21.49 -6.03
N ASN A 54 -18.67 -20.39 -6.50
CA ASN A 54 -19.47 -19.51 -5.66
C ASN A 54 -20.82 -20.14 -5.33
N THR A 55 -21.07 -20.33 -4.04
CA THR A 55 -22.35 -20.80 -3.51
C THR A 55 -23.13 -19.69 -2.78
N ILE A 56 -22.59 -18.48 -2.73
CA ILE A 56 -23.11 -17.36 -1.95
C ILE A 56 -23.52 -16.24 -2.91
N GLU A 57 -24.83 -16.06 -3.09
CA GLU A 57 -25.40 -15.11 -4.06
C GLU A 57 -24.95 -13.66 -3.83
N SER A 58 -24.77 -13.26 -2.58
CA SER A 58 -24.38 -11.90 -2.19
C SER A 58 -22.88 -11.60 -2.36
N LEU A 59 -22.09 -12.53 -2.89
CA LEU A 59 -20.69 -12.31 -3.25
C LEU A 59 -20.57 -12.04 -4.76
N THR A 60 -19.77 -11.04 -5.11
CA THR A 60 -19.58 -10.59 -6.49
C THR A 60 -18.13 -10.23 -6.76
N LEU A 61 -17.75 -10.20 -8.04
CA LEU A 61 -16.49 -9.60 -8.48
C LEU A 61 -16.74 -8.21 -9.05
N ASN A 62 -15.88 -7.26 -8.72
CA ASN A 62 -15.87 -5.95 -9.39
C ASN A 62 -15.11 -6.02 -10.73
N GLU A 63 -14.98 -4.87 -11.40
CA GLU A 63 -14.32 -4.74 -12.71
C GLU A 63 -12.82 -5.09 -12.71
N PHE A 64 -12.19 -5.16 -11.53
CA PHE A 64 -10.81 -5.62 -11.36
C PHE A 64 -10.72 -7.12 -11.05
N GLY A 65 -11.84 -7.85 -11.06
CA GLY A 65 -11.90 -9.26 -10.64
C GLY A 65 -11.76 -9.46 -9.13
N ILE A 66 -11.98 -8.42 -8.32
CA ILE A 66 -11.83 -8.48 -6.86
C ILE A 66 -13.16 -8.83 -6.21
N LEU A 67 -13.12 -9.80 -5.29
CA LEU A 67 -14.26 -10.20 -4.47
C LEU A 67 -14.73 -9.07 -3.55
N SER A 68 -16.03 -8.83 -3.54
CA SER A 68 -16.70 -8.03 -2.52
C SER A 68 -18.11 -8.54 -2.27
N GLY A 69 -18.67 -8.23 -1.10
CA GLY A 69 -20.04 -8.60 -0.78
C GLY A 69 -20.22 -8.97 0.68
N SER A 70 -21.27 -9.74 0.96
CA SER A 70 -21.58 -10.22 2.31
C SER A 70 -21.81 -11.71 2.34
N VAL A 71 -21.50 -12.32 3.47
CA VAL A 71 -21.79 -13.73 3.78
C VAL A 71 -22.76 -13.78 4.94
N PRO A 72 -23.86 -14.55 4.86
CA PRO A 72 -24.73 -14.77 6.01
C PRO A 72 -23.98 -15.49 7.14
N VAL A 73 -24.13 -15.01 8.37
CA VAL A 73 -23.48 -15.57 9.56
C VAL A 73 -24.49 -15.68 10.70
N SER A 74 -24.58 -16.85 11.33
CA SER A 74 -25.49 -17.07 12.46
C SER A 74 -24.92 -16.48 13.76
N LEU A 75 -25.26 -15.22 14.07
CA LEU A 75 -24.79 -14.49 15.26
C LEU A 75 -25.76 -14.57 16.46
N SER A 76 -26.69 -15.52 16.47
CA SER A 76 -27.76 -15.64 17.48
C SER A 76 -27.26 -15.81 18.93
N LYS A 77 -26.02 -16.28 19.12
CA LYS A 77 -25.36 -16.41 20.43
C LYS A 77 -24.28 -15.35 20.69
N GLY A 78 -24.22 -14.31 19.85
CA GLY A 78 -23.15 -13.32 19.85
C GLY A 78 -21.95 -13.72 18.99
N LEU A 79 -20.91 -12.89 19.02
CA LEU A 79 -19.64 -13.15 18.34
C LEU A 79 -18.69 -13.92 19.25
N ASP A 80 -18.21 -15.07 18.79
CA ASP A 80 -17.15 -15.83 19.44
C ASP A 80 -15.98 -16.12 18.49
N SER A 81 -14.87 -16.58 19.08
CA SER A 81 -13.62 -16.84 18.37
C SER A 81 -13.75 -17.91 17.29
N THR A 82 -14.52 -18.96 17.56
CA THR A 82 -14.71 -20.09 16.64
C THR A 82 -15.47 -19.63 15.41
N LEU A 83 -16.60 -18.95 15.61
CA LEU A 83 -17.42 -18.42 14.53
C LEU A 83 -16.64 -17.46 13.63
N VAL A 84 -15.90 -16.52 14.21
CA VAL A 84 -15.10 -15.58 13.40
C VAL A 84 -14.01 -16.32 12.61
N LYS A 85 -13.29 -17.23 13.25
CA LYS A 85 -12.21 -18.00 12.61
C LYS A 85 -12.74 -18.85 11.47
N GLU A 86 -13.84 -19.58 11.68
CA GLU A 86 -14.43 -20.45 10.66
C GLU A 86 -14.90 -19.66 9.45
N ASN A 87 -15.59 -18.53 9.66
CA ASN A 87 -16.10 -17.71 8.56
C ASN A 87 -14.96 -17.06 7.76
N ILE A 88 -13.95 -16.49 8.43
CA ILE A 88 -12.78 -15.93 7.73
C ILE A 88 -12.02 -17.04 7.01
N SER A 89 -11.75 -18.17 7.67
CA SER A 89 -11.02 -19.31 7.06
C SER A 89 -11.72 -19.84 5.82
N MET A 90 -13.05 -19.94 5.85
CA MET A 90 -13.85 -20.36 4.71
C MET A 90 -13.70 -19.39 3.54
N ILE A 91 -13.73 -18.08 3.80
CA ILE A 91 -13.50 -17.08 2.74
C ILE A 91 -12.10 -17.18 2.15
N LEU A 92 -11.06 -17.24 3.00
CA LEU A 92 -9.68 -17.32 2.53
C LEU A 92 -9.40 -18.60 1.75
N LYS A 93 -9.94 -19.74 2.21
CA LYS A 93 -9.72 -21.04 1.57
C LYS A 93 -10.45 -21.17 0.23
N THR A 94 -11.68 -20.69 0.15
CA THR A 94 -12.51 -20.85 -1.06
C THR A 94 -12.25 -19.73 -2.06
N TYR A 95 -12.11 -18.49 -1.60
CA TYR A 95 -12.06 -17.30 -2.46
C TYR A 95 -10.74 -16.51 -2.37
N GLY A 96 -9.70 -17.05 -1.72
CA GLY A 96 -8.40 -16.38 -1.51
C GLY A 96 -7.82 -15.74 -2.78
N ASN A 97 -7.90 -16.42 -3.91
CA ASN A 97 -7.42 -15.90 -5.19
C ASN A 97 -8.14 -14.60 -5.62
N PHE A 98 -9.45 -14.49 -5.38
CA PHE A 98 -10.26 -13.33 -5.75
C PHE A 98 -10.10 -12.14 -4.79
N ILE A 99 -9.42 -12.34 -3.66
CA ILE A 99 -8.97 -11.26 -2.77
C ILE A 99 -7.46 -11.01 -2.91
N GLY A 100 -6.80 -11.63 -3.91
CA GLY A 100 -5.39 -11.41 -4.22
C GLY A 100 -4.39 -12.17 -3.35
N ILE A 101 -4.83 -13.22 -2.64
CA ILE A 101 -3.97 -14.05 -1.80
C ILE A 101 -3.59 -15.31 -2.58
N ASP A 102 -2.28 -15.50 -2.79
CA ASP A 102 -1.74 -16.67 -3.46
C ASP A 102 -1.94 -17.94 -2.61
N LYS A 103 -2.16 -19.09 -3.28
CA LYS A 103 -2.37 -20.39 -2.62
C LYS A 103 -1.17 -20.87 -1.77
N SER A 104 0.02 -20.35 -2.07
CA SER A 104 1.25 -20.65 -1.31
C SER A 104 1.34 -19.90 0.03
N VAL A 105 0.53 -18.86 0.24
CA VAL A 105 0.53 -18.10 1.48
C VAL A 105 -0.12 -18.94 2.59
N ASN A 106 0.65 -19.24 3.64
CA ASN A 106 0.16 -19.92 4.82
C ASN A 106 -0.20 -18.90 5.91
N LEU A 107 -1.50 -18.76 6.19
CA LEU A 107 -2.03 -17.79 7.17
C LEU A 107 -2.46 -18.50 8.45
N ASN A 108 -2.01 -17.99 9.59
CA ASN A 108 -2.56 -18.33 10.89
C ASN A 108 -3.61 -17.29 11.29
N ILE A 109 -4.88 -17.64 11.13
CA ILE A 109 -6.02 -16.76 11.41
C ILE A 109 -6.00 -16.16 12.82
N SER A 110 -5.43 -16.87 13.82
CA SER A 110 -5.42 -16.35 15.19
C SER A 110 -4.44 -15.19 15.39
N THR A 111 -3.37 -15.14 14.59
CA THR A 111 -2.28 -14.17 14.73
C THR A 111 -2.26 -13.13 13.60
N ASP A 112 -2.62 -13.55 12.38
CA ASP A 112 -2.47 -12.72 11.18
C ASP A 112 -3.71 -11.84 10.93
N ILE A 113 -4.85 -12.24 11.51
CA ILE A 113 -6.03 -11.39 11.60
C ILE A 113 -5.88 -10.52 12.83
N SER A 114 -6.07 -9.22 12.64
CA SER A 114 -6.00 -8.22 13.70
C SER A 114 -7.29 -7.41 13.78
N ILE A 115 -7.46 -6.69 14.89
CA ILE A 115 -8.50 -5.69 15.06
C ILE A 115 -7.87 -4.42 15.61
N ARG A 116 -8.26 -3.28 15.01
CA ARG A 116 -7.85 -1.97 15.51
C ARG A 116 -8.73 -1.55 16.68
N LEU A 117 -8.12 -1.41 17.84
CA LEU A 117 -8.77 -0.90 19.03
C LEU A 117 -8.88 0.63 18.98
N THR A 118 -9.71 1.16 19.89
CA THR A 118 -9.78 2.60 20.12
C THR A 118 -8.40 3.06 20.62
N GLY A 119 -7.79 4.05 19.97
CA GLY A 119 -6.40 4.45 20.23
C GLY A 119 -5.37 3.92 19.21
N GLY A 120 -5.82 3.20 18.17
CA GLY A 120 -4.96 2.84 17.03
C GLY A 120 -4.11 1.58 17.20
N VAL A 121 -4.18 0.93 18.37
CA VAL A 121 -3.46 -0.32 18.63
C VAL A 121 -4.14 -1.48 17.92
N ASP A 122 -3.37 -2.21 17.11
CA ASP A 122 -3.83 -3.44 16.47
C ASP A 122 -3.53 -4.64 17.37
N VAL A 123 -4.55 -5.45 17.64
CA VAL A 123 -4.46 -6.66 18.48
C VAL A 123 -4.84 -7.87 17.66
N SER A 124 -4.16 -9.00 17.88
CA SER A 124 -4.46 -10.26 17.19
C SER A 124 -5.89 -10.74 17.50
N LEU A 125 -6.50 -11.50 16.59
CA LEU A 125 -7.80 -12.12 16.79
C LEU A 125 -7.81 -13.03 18.03
N GLY A 126 -6.72 -13.78 18.24
CA GLY A 126 -6.55 -14.63 19.42
C GLY A 126 -6.59 -13.84 20.72
N ASP A 127 -5.81 -12.75 20.80
CA ASP A 127 -5.75 -11.91 21.99
C ASP A 127 -7.05 -11.13 22.22
N TYR A 128 -7.70 -10.66 21.15
CA TYR A 128 -8.98 -9.97 21.23
C TYR A 128 -10.03 -10.78 21.99
N PHE A 129 -10.15 -12.08 21.67
CA PHE A 129 -11.08 -12.97 22.37
C PHE A 129 -10.56 -13.44 23.72
N LYS A 130 -9.25 -13.72 23.85
CA LYS A 130 -8.62 -14.14 25.11
C LYS A 130 -8.81 -13.11 26.23
N TYR A 131 -8.70 -11.81 25.90
CA TYR A 131 -8.82 -10.72 26.85
C TYR A 131 -10.21 -10.08 26.89
N GLY A 132 -11.21 -10.66 26.19
CA GLY A 132 -12.60 -10.21 26.27
C GLY A 132 -12.84 -8.79 25.74
N LEU A 133 -12.08 -8.35 24.71
CA LEU A 133 -12.11 -6.98 24.19
C LEU A 133 -13.32 -6.69 23.27
N ILE A 134 -14.43 -7.40 23.47
CA ILE A 134 -15.53 -7.55 22.50
C ILE A 134 -16.27 -6.22 22.25
N LYS A 135 -16.45 -5.86 20.97
CA LYS A 135 -17.23 -4.72 20.49
C LYS A 135 -18.50 -5.16 19.74
N ALA A 136 -19.49 -4.27 19.66
CA ALA A 136 -20.80 -4.54 19.06
C ALA A 136 -20.78 -4.79 17.53
N SER A 137 -19.71 -4.44 16.82
CA SER A 137 -19.51 -4.76 15.39
C SER A 137 -18.02 -4.63 15.02
N PRO A 138 -17.21 -5.67 15.24
CA PRO A 138 -15.79 -5.62 14.98
C PRO A 138 -15.48 -5.66 13.48
N MET A 139 -14.47 -4.89 13.08
CA MET A 139 -13.83 -4.98 11.78
C MET A 139 -12.48 -5.68 11.96
N PHE A 140 -12.38 -6.90 11.48
CA PHE A 140 -11.14 -7.67 11.48
C PHE A 140 -10.36 -7.41 10.19
N LEU A 141 -9.04 -7.36 10.31
CA LEU A 141 -8.12 -6.90 9.28
C LEU A 141 -7.08 -7.99 8.99
N LEU A 142 -6.98 -8.39 7.73
CA LEU A 142 -5.87 -9.18 7.22
C LEU A 142 -4.96 -8.26 6.39
N LYS A 143 -3.86 -7.81 6.97
CA LYS A 143 -2.93 -6.89 6.32
C LYS A 143 -1.93 -7.63 5.45
N GLN A 144 -1.68 -7.10 4.26
CA GLN A 144 -0.49 -7.45 3.50
C GLN A 144 0.62 -6.53 3.98
N ASN A 145 1.43 -6.95 4.95
CA ASN A 145 2.53 -6.10 5.46
C ASN A 145 3.73 -6.08 4.52
N LYS A 146 3.88 -7.10 3.68
CA LYS A 146 4.98 -7.24 2.73
C LYS A 146 4.51 -7.78 1.39
N LEU A 147 5.18 -7.34 0.34
CA LEU A 147 5.13 -7.93 -1.00
C LEU A 147 6.56 -8.04 -1.50
N LYS A 148 7.00 -9.28 -1.79
CA LYS A 148 8.43 -9.61 -1.94
C LYS A 148 9.20 -9.19 -0.68
N ASP A 149 10.23 -8.37 -0.82
CA ASP A 149 11.11 -7.86 0.24
C ASP A 149 10.78 -6.42 0.66
N ARG A 150 9.70 -5.82 0.13
CA ARG A 150 9.27 -4.46 0.49
C ARG A 150 8.05 -4.47 1.40
N ASN A 151 8.01 -3.48 2.30
CA ASN A 151 6.83 -3.23 3.12
C ASN A 151 5.72 -2.64 2.26
N MET A 152 4.48 -2.99 2.56
CA MET A 152 3.28 -2.48 1.87
C MET A 152 2.51 -1.58 2.83
N GLU A 153 2.11 -0.39 2.36
CA GLU A 153 1.33 0.57 3.12
C GLU A 153 -0.16 0.50 2.75
N ASN A 154 -1.02 0.52 3.77
CA ASN A 154 -2.48 0.60 3.63
C ASN A 154 -3.14 -0.51 2.80
N VAL A 155 -2.57 -1.72 2.77
CA VAL A 155 -3.15 -2.88 2.08
C VAL A 155 -3.70 -3.90 3.05
N GLN A 156 -5.01 -4.13 2.97
CA GLN A 156 -5.70 -5.04 3.86
C GLN A 156 -7.01 -5.55 3.25
N VAL A 157 -7.35 -6.78 3.60
CA VAL A 157 -8.73 -7.30 3.49
C VAL A 157 -9.42 -7.03 4.82
N LYS A 158 -10.66 -6.53 4.76
CA LYS A 158 -11.49 -6.18 5.91
C LYS A 158 -12.66 -7.15 5.99
N PHE A 159 -12.90 -7.68 7.18
CA PHE A 159 -14.04 -8.53 7.53
C PHE A 159 -14.88 -7.81 8.59
N TYR A 160 -16.00 -7.23 8.18
CA TYR A 160 -16.89 -6.50 9.06
C TYR A 160 -18.08 -7.37 9.47
N PHE A 161 -18.18 -7.71 10.76
CA PHE A 161 -19.28 -8.51 11.29
C PHE A 161 -20.39 -7.60 11.80
N SER A 162 -21.54 -7.62 11.11
CA SER A 162 -22.76 -6.92 11.53
C SER A 162 -23.66 -7.88 12.30
N GLN A 163 -23.80 -7.63 13.62
CA GLN A 163 -24.71 -8.40 14.47
C GLN A 163 -26.18 -8.14 14.14
N THR A 164 -26.52 -6.91 13.73
CA THR A 164 -27.90 -6.55 13.38
C THR A 164 -28.36 -7.29 12.12
N ASP A 165 -27.47 -7.43 11.15
CA ASP A 165 -27.82 -7.96 9.83
C ASP A 165 -27.45 -9.44 9.69
N ASN A 166 -26.88 -10.06 10.74
CA ASN A 166 -26.40 -11.44 10.73
C ASN A 166 -25.51 -11.75 9.51
N LYS A 167 -24.55 -10.87 9.24
CA LYS A 167 -23.68 -11.00 8.06
C LYS A 167 -22.25 -10.55 8.34
N MET A 168 -21.32 -11.11 7.58
CA MET A 168 -19.94 -10.65 7.47
C MET A 168 -19.73 -10.01 6.10
N GLN A 169 -19.39 -8.73 6.06
CA GLN A 169 -19.03 -8.02 4.84
C GLN A 169 -17.52 -8.13 4.58
N ILE A 170 -17.15 -8.33 3.32
CA ILE A 170 -15.75 -8.48 2.87
C ILE A 170 -15.40 -7.33 1.93
N LEU A 171 -14.32 -6.63 2.23
CA LEU A 171 -13.85 -5.47 1.47
C LEU A 171 -12.32 -5.47 1.35
N GLY A 172 -11.80 -4.87 0.29
CA GLY A 172 -10.35 -4.75 0.08
C GLY A 172 -9.73 -5.98 -0.56
N ARG A 173 -8.41 -5.96 -0.72
CA ARG A 173 -7.63 -6.97 -1.43
C ARG A 173 -6.18 -6.96 -0.98
N TRP A 174 -5.47 -7.99 -1.39
CA TRP A 174 -4.02 -8.04 -1.53
C TRP A 174 -3.61 -7.86 -3.00
N TYR A 175 -2.32 -7.64 -3.21
CA TYR A 175 -1.69 -7.53 -4.52
C TYR A 175 -0.69 -8.69 -4.69
N PRO A 176 -0.87 -9.56 -5.69
CA PRO A 176 -0.08 -10.79 -5.81
C PRO A 176 1.34 -10.55 -6.35
N GLU A 177 1.51 -9.66 -7.34
CA GLU A 177 2.79 -9.46 -8.01
C GLU A 177 2.98 -8.00 -8.45
N VAL A 178 4.20 -7.50 -8.33
CA VAL A 178 4.55 -6.15 -8.78
C VAL A 178 5.96 -6.12 -9.36
N TYR A 179 6.16 -5.29 -10.37
CA TYR A 179 7.48 -4.83 -10.75
C TYR A 179 7.96 -3.76 -9.75
N ILE A 180 9.17 -3.93 -9.24
CA ILE A 180 9.83 -2.97 -8.34
C ILE A 180 11.16 -2.62 -9.01
N PRO A 181 11.44 -1.34 -9.28
CA PRO A 181 12.72 -0.92 -9.84
C PRO A 181 13.89 -1.34 -8.95
N GLU A 182 15.01 -1.74 -9.55
CA GLU A 182 16.23 -2.10 -8.80
C GLU A 182 16.90 -0.86 -8.19
N GLU A 183 16.83 0.27 -8.88
CA GLU A 183 17.42 1.54 -8.46
C GLU A 183 16.35 2.62 -8.29
N GLU A 184 16.56 3.50 -7.31
CA GLU A 184 15.85 4.77 -7.20
C GLU A 184 16.46 5.87 -8.09
N ILE A 185 15.59 6.77 -8.55
CA ILE A 185 15.98 8.03 -9.22
C ILE A 185 16.08 9.14 -8.19
N LYS A 186 15.13 9.17 -7.24
CA LYS A 186 15.11 10.09 -6.11
C LYS A 186 15.74 9.42 -4.92
N ASN A 187 16.86 9.95 -4.45
CA ASN A 187 17.52 9.49 -3.24
C ASN A 187 16.80 10.05 -1.98
N PRO A 188 17.17 9.59 -0.76
CA PRO A 188 16.56 10.06 0.49
C PRO A 188 16.66 11.58 0.71
N ASP A 189 17.77 12.22 0.29
CA ASP A 189 17.95 13.67 0.45
C ASP A 189 16.97 14.46 -0.42
N GLN A 190 16.80 14.02 -1.66
CA GLN A 190 15.83 14.61 -2.60
C GLN A 190 14.40 14.40 -2.12
N ALA A 191 14.08 13.20 -1.62
CA ALA A 191 12.78 12.90 -1.05
C ALA A 191 12.45 13.83 0.13
N LEU A 192 13.40 14.04 1.05
CA LEU A 192 13.21 14.98 2.16
C LEU A 192 12.95 16.41 1.66
N ALA A 193 13.76 16.90 0.70
CA ALA A 193 13.60 18.24 0.16
C ALA A 193 12.20 18.43 -0.48
N ILE A 194 11.75 17.43 -1.24
CA ILE A 194 10.41 17.40 -1.84
C ILE A 194 9.34 17.41 -0.74
N SER A 195 9.45 16.55 0.27
CA SER A 195 8.51 16.50 1.40
C SER A 195 8.41 17.83 2.12
N ILE A 196 9.55 18.46 2.45
CA ILE A 196 9.58 19.78 3.13
C ILE A 196 8.86 20.83 2.29
N GLN A 197 9.12 20.88 0.98
CA GLN A 197 8.48 21.84 0.10
C GLN A 197 6.97 21.59 0.03
N TYR A 198 6.57 20.34 -0.19
CA TYR A 198 5.16 19.97 -0.26
C TYR A 198 4.41 20.31 1.04
N ILE A 199 5.01 20.04 2.19
CA ILE A 199 4.43 20.37 3.49
C ILE A 199 4.27 21.89 3.64
N LYS A 200 5.27 22.71 3.27
CA LYS A 200 5.14 24.19 3.33
C LYS A 200 4.00 24.73 2.47
N GLU A 201 3.71 24.08 1.35
CA GLU A 201 2.65 24.48 0.42
C GLU A 201 1.26 23.99 0.86
N ASN A 202 1.18 22.88 1.58
CA ASN A 202 -0.08 22.18 1.87
C ASN A 202 -0.47 22.14 3.34
N HIS A 203 0.45 22.44 4.26
CA HIS A 203 0.16 22.54 5.68
C HIS A 203 -0.73 23.75 5.95
N LYS A 204 -1.88 23.49 6.57
CA LYS A 204 -2.92 24.50 6.78
C LYS A 204 -2.92 25.09 8.19
N ASP A 205 -2.17 24.49 9.13
CA ASP A 205 -2.12 25.02 10.49
C ASP A 205 -1.16 26.20 10.60
N VAL A 206 -1.46 27.05 11.58
CA VAL A 206 -0.71 28.28 11.86
C VAL A 206 0.55 28.01 12.70
N THR A 207 0.68 26.79 13.22
CA THR A 207 1.79 26.40 14.10
C THR A 207 3.06 26.17 13.27
N PRO A 208 4.19 26.81 13.62
CA PRO A 208 5.45 26.55 12.92
C PRO A 208 5.87 25.09 13.06
N LEU A 209 6.09 24.42 11.92
CA LEU A 209 6.58 23.05 11.89
C LEU A 209 8.10 23.00 12.08
N ASN A 210 8.57 22.11 12.96
CA ASN A 210 10.00 21.81 13.06
C ASN A 210 10.40 20.76 12.02
N LEU A 211 10.75 21.21 10.82
CA LEU A 211 11.13 20.32 9.70
C LEU A 211 12.63 19.98 9.68
N SER A 212 13.40 20.39 10.69
CA SER A 212 14.85 20.17 10.76
C SER A 212 15.27 18.87 11.46
N ASN A 213 14.41 18.30 12.31
CA ASN A 213 14.70 17.07 13.05
C ASN A 213 14.22 15.83 12.26
N VAL A 214 14.93 15.47 11.19
CA VAL A 214 14.65 14.26 10.43
C VAL A 214 15.91 13.44 10.21
N GLU A 215 15.88 12.22 10.75
CA GLU A 215 16.94 11.22 10.58
C GLU A 215 16.71 10.45 9.28
N LYS A 216 17.48 10.82 8.25
CA LYS A 216 17.32 10.32 6.87
C LYS A 216 17.68 8.84 6.71
N ASP A 217 18.57 8.35 7.56
CA ASP A 217 18.96 6.94 7.66
C ASP A 217 17.81 6.02 8.11
N LYS A 218 16.70 6.61 8.57
CA LYS A 218 15.48 5.90 8.97
C LYS A 218 14.39 5.88 7.90
N PHE A 219 14.63 6.42 6.71
CA PHE A 219 13.62 6.39 5.65
C PHE A 219 13.44 4.96 5.15
N ASN A 220 12.22 4.46 5.25
CA ASN A 220 11.87 3.17 4.72
C ASN A 220 11.41 3.32 3.27
N LYS A 221 11.80 2.37 2.41
CA LYS A 221 11.09 2.17 1.14
C LYS A 221 9.83 1.36 1.40
N VAL A 222 8.70 1.88 0.93
CA VAL A 222 7.38 1.25 1.06
C VAL A 222 6.70 1.20 -0.30
N LEU A 223 5.88 0.19 -0.52
CA LEU A 223 4.98 0.10 -1.66
C LEU A 223 3.63 0.69 -1.28
N TYR A 224 3.10 1.58 -2.12
CA TYR A 224 1.83 2.24 -1.90
C TYR A 224 0.91 2.06 -3.11
N PRO A 225 -0.32 1.55 -2.92
CA PRO A 225 -1.31 1.49 -3.99
C PRO A 225 -2.01 2.84 -4.16
N LEU A 226 -1.74 3.51 -5.26
CA LEU A 226 -2.42 4.73 -5.66
C LEU A 226 -3.63 4.39 -6.55
N GLN A 227 -4.84 4.60 -6.01
CA GLN A 227 -6.07 4.41 -6.77
C GLN A 227 -6.26 5.54 -7.78
N LYS A 228 -6.52 5.18 -9.04
CA LYS A 228 -6.98 6.08 -10.11
C LYS A 228 -8.29 5.54 -10.69
N GLU A 229 -8.96 6.33 -11.53
CA GLU A 229 -10.33 6.04 -12.01
C GLU A 229 -10.51 4.62 -12.58
N ASN A 230 -9.54 4.13 -13.35
CA ASN A 230 -9.63 2.84 -14.04
C ASN A 230 -8.41 1.93 -13.80
N LYS A 231 -7.60 2.25 -12.78
CA LYS A 231 -6.39 1.50 -12.47
C LYS A 231 -5.93 1.72 -11.04
N VAL A 232 -5.11 0.80 -10.55
CA VAL A 232 -4.32 0.95 -9.33
C VAL A 232 -2.85 0.91 -9.72
N GLU A 233 -2.12 1.98 -9.41
CA GLU A 233 -0.67 2.04 -9.59
C GLU A 233 0.01 1.64 -8.28
N ILE A 234 0.84 0.61 -8.29
CA ILE A 234 1.72 0.30 -7.15
C ILE A 234 3.03 1.05 -7.34
N ARG A 235 3.33 1.93 -6.39
CA ARG A 235 4.49 2.81 -6.43
C ARG A 235 5.42 2.52 -5.26
N GLU A 236 6.72 2.46 -5.54
CA GLU A 236 7.73 2.43 -4.48
C GLU A 236 7.98 3.87 -4.03
N CYS A 237 7.90 4.11 -2.73
CA CYS A 237 8.00 5.43 -2.15
C CYS A 237 9.00 5.44 -1.00
N TRP A 238 9.68 6.58 -0.83
CA TRP A 238 10.30 6.93 0.43
C TRP A 238 9.23 7.35 1.43
N GLU A 239 9.20 6.69 2.58
CA GLU A 239 8.42 7.13 3.74
C GLU A 239 9.22 8.18 4.52
N VAL A 240 8.76 9.43 4.47
CA VAL A 240 9.35 10.55 5.20
C VAL A 240 8.40 10.96 6.31
N THR A 241 8.81 10.69 7.55
CA THR A 241 8.02 10.97 8.75
C THR A 241 8.72 12.03 9.61
N PHE A 242 7.99 13.10 9.93
CA PHE A 242 8.38 14.15 10.86
C PHE A 242 7.66 13.91 12.18
N TRP A 243 8.25 13.11 13.07
CA TRP A 243 7.62 12.66 14.32
C TRP A 243 7.20 13.81 15.23
N ASP A 244 8.06 14.82 15.40
CA ASP A 244 7.78 16.02 16.22
C ASP A 244 6.54 16.78 15.76
N ASN A 245 6.18 16.67 14.48
CA ASN A 245 5.04 17.35 13.88
C ASN A 245 3.86 16.41 13.64
N SER A 246 4.02 15.11 13.85
CA SER A 246 3.08 14.08 13.41
C SER A 246 2.66 14.31 11.94
N VAL A 247 3.65 14.42 11.05
CA VAL A 247 3.43 14.55 9.60
C VAL A 247 4.13 13.40 8.89
N LYS A 248 3.45 12.78 7.94
CA LYS A 248 4.00 11.72 7.08
C LYS A 248 3.74 12.06 5.62
N THR A 249 4.75 11.85 4.78
CA THR A 249 4.64 11.92 3.32
C THR A 249 5.20 10.66 2.68
N LEU A 250 4.63 10.25 1.55
CA LEU A 250 5.20 9.21 0.69
C LEU A 250 5.62 9.85 -0.63
N VAL A 251 6.92 9.81 -0.91
CA VAL A 251 7.51 10.39 -2.13
C VAL A 251 7.93 9.27 -3.07
N ASP A 252 7.38 9.24 -4.26
CA ASP A 252 7.67 8.22 -5.29
C ASP A 252 9.16 8.20 -5.65
N THR A 253 9.82 7.03 -5.57
CA THR A 253 11.27 6.89 -5.73
C THR A 253 11.76 7.15 -7.16
N GLN A 254 10.85 7.14 -8.15
CA GLN A 254 11.18 7.30 -9.56
C GLN A 254 10.87 8.72 -10.05
N THR A 255 9.73 9.25 -9.67
CA THR A 255 9.19 10.53 -10.19
C THR A 255 9.38 11.70 -9.24
N GLY A 256 9.46 11.44 -7.93
CA GLY A 256 9.43 12.49 -6.90
C GLY A 256 8.04 13.06 -6.62
N GLU A 257 6.98 12.45 -7.17
CA GLU A 257 5.60 12.82 -6.85
C GLU A 257 5.28 12.48 -5.38
N VAL A 258 4.65 13.41 -4.65
CA VAL A 258 4.10 13.13 -3.32
C VAL A 258 2.73 12.46 -3.50
N VAL A 259 2.66 11.15 -3.31
CA VAL A 259 1.45 10.36 -3.55
C VAL A 259 0.57 10.18 -2.32
N TYR A 260 1.11 10.53 -1.14
CA TYR A 260 0.38 10.52 0.11
C TYR A 260 0.93 11.60 1.04
N TYR A 261 0.02 12.32 1.67
CA TYR A 261 0.32 13.31 2.71
C TYR A 261 -0.69 13.14 3.84
N LEU A 262 -0.17 12.94 5.04
CA LEU A 262 -0.94 12.88 6.26
C LEU A 262 -0.38 13.88 7.25
N ASP A 263 -1.28 14.72 7.74
CA ASP A 263 -1.04 15.68 8.79
C ASP A 263 -1.98 15.33 9.94
N TYR A 264 -1.42 14.85 11.05
CA TYR A 264 -2.22 14.48 12.21
C TYR A 264 -2.70 15.71 13.00
N GLY A 265 -2.30 16.94 12.60
CA GLY A 265 -2.83 18.20 13.11
C GLY A 265 -2.82 18.26 14.63
N GLY A 266 -1.64 18.37 15.25
CA GLY A 266 -1.48 18.70 16.67
C GLY A 266 -2.29 17.89 17.69
N MET A 267 -2.82 16.72 17.36
CA MET A 267 -3.50 15.85 18.31
C MET A 267 -2.45 15.06 19.11
N ILE A 268 -1.86 15.73 20.10
CA ILE A 268 -1.25 15.12 21.27
C ILE A 268 -2.23 15.29 22.43
#